data_AF-A0A366DLB0-F1
#
_entry.id   AF-A0A366DLB0-F1
#
_cell.length_a   1.000
_cell.length_b   1.000
_cell.length_c   1.000
_cell.angle_alpha   90.00
_cell.angle_beta   90.00
_cell.angle_gamma   90.00
#
_symmetry.space_group_name_H-M   'P 1'
#
loop_
_entity.id
_entity.type
_entity.pdbx_description
1 polymer ?
#
loop_
_entity_poly.entity_id
_entity_poly.type
_entity_poly.pdbx_seq_one_letter_code
_entity_poly.pdbx_strand_id
1 'polypeptide(L)'
;MVEGPQAGQLQVNPEALKTFANTLSTGAGTIRGLNAGNGFGPAAGALPGTEFGASVTPATDAVNTALTRISTRLDKVADTTRNAAGAYEVAEGDFATRLQTIALELP
;
A
#
# COMPACT_ATOMS: atom_id res chain seq x y z
N MET A 1 11.40 -28.24 -32.97
CA MET A 1 10.13 -27.63 -32.55
C MET A 1 10.46 -26.79 -31.34
N VAL A 2 10.28 -25.48 -31.42
CA VAL A 2 10.67 -24.53 -30.36
C VAL A 2 9.64 -24.64 -29.23
N GLU A 3 10.04 -25.17 -28.08
CA GLU A 3 9.32 -24.93 -26.84
C GLU A 3 9.60 -23.48 -26.44
N GLY A 4 8.70 -22.58 -26.84
CA GLY A 4 8.64 -21.24 -26.27
C GLY A 4 8.23 -21.36 -24.80
N PRO A 5 8.70 -20.45 -23.92
CA PRO A 5 8.27 -20.45 -22.53
C PRO A 5 6.75 -20.34 -22.53
N GLN A 6 6.07 -21.36 -22.01
CA GLN A 6 4.68 -21.24 -21.59
C GLN A 6 4.69 -20.15 -20.52
N ALA A 7 4.37 -18.93 -20.90
CA ALA A 7 4.04 -17.88 -19.95
C ALA A 7 2.86 -18.42 -19.16
N GLY A 8 3.14 -19.03 -18.00
CA GLY A 8 2.13 -19.56 -17.10
C GLY A 8 1.14 -18.44 -16.88
N GLN A 9 -0.09 -18.64 -17.34
CA GLN A 9 -1.14 -17.63 -17.29
C GLN A 9 -1.32 -17.26 -15.82
N LEU A 10 -0.85 -16.07 -15.45
CA LEU A 10 -0.88 -15.58 -14.08
C LEU A 10 -2.36 -15.46 -13.68
N GLN A 11 -2.87 -16.46 -12.95
CA GLN A 11 -4.20 -16.38 -12.36
C GLN A 11 -4.17 -15.35 -11.24
N VAL A 12 -4.67 -14.16 -11.54
CA VAL A 12 -4.79 -13.09 -10.55
C VAL A 12 -6.15 -13.16 -9.89
N ASN A 13 -6.16 -13.14 -8.56
CA ASN A 13 -7.36 -12.99 -7.75
C ASN A 13 -7.55 -11.50 -7.38
N PRO A 14 -8.49 -10.77 -8.01
CA PRO A 14 -8.69 -9.35 -7.76
C PRO A 14 -9.16 -9.04 -6.33
N GLU A 15 -9.94 -9.95 -5.72
CA GLU A 15 -10.41 -9.80 -4.34
C GLU A 15 -9.26 -9.90 -3.33
N ALA A 16 -8.34 -10.84 -3.56
CA ALA A 16 -7.12 -10.97 -2.76
C ALA A 16 -6.23 -9.71 -2.88
N LEU A 17 -6.10 -9.15 -4.09
CA LEU A 17 -5.38 -7.89 -4.31
C LEU A 17 -6.06 -6.71 -3.57
N LYS A 18 -7.39 -6.59 -3.64
CA LYS A 18 -8.14 -5.56 -2.90
C LYS A 18 -7.94 -5.69 -1.38
N THR A 19 -7.99 -6.91 -0.85
CA THR A 19 -7.75 -7.19 0.57
C THR A 19 -6.34 -6.82 0.99
N PHE A 20 -5.34 -7.16 0.17
CA PHE A 20 -3.95 -6.80 0.41
C PHE A 20 -3.76 -5.28 0.41
N ALA A 21 -4.32 -4.57 -0.57
CA ALA A 21 -4.27 -3.11 -0.62
C ALA A 21 -4.91 -2.45 0.62
N ASN A 22 -6.04 -2.98 1.10
CA ASN A 22 -6.69 -2.48 2.32
C ASN A 22 -5.84 -2.70 3.57
N THR A 23 -5.17 -3.86 3.66
CA THR A 23 -4.21 -4.16 4.73
C THR A 23 -3.07 -3.14 4.73
N LEU A 24 -2.49 -2.85 3.56
CA LEU A 24 -1.41 -1.87 3.42
C LEU A 24 -1.85 -0.45 3.81
N SER A 25 -3.02 0.01 3.35
CA SER A 25 -3.56 1.32 3.73
C SER A 25 -3.85 1.41 5.23
N THR A 26 -4.35 0.33 5.84
CA THR A 26 -4.58 0.26 7.29
C THR A 26 -3.27 0.37 8.05
N GLY A 27 -2.25 -0.40 7.66
CA GLY A 27 -0.90 -0.32 8.25
C GLY A 27 -0.29 1.07 8.13
N ALA A 28 -0.44 1.71 6.97
CA ALA A 28 -0.01 3.09 6.76
C ALA A 28 -0.73 4.08 7.69
N GLY A 29 -2.05 3.90 7.87
CA GLY A 29 -2.86 4.65 8.84
C GLY A 29 -2.36 4.49 10.27
N THR A 30 -2.11 3.25 10.71
CA THR A 30 -1.55 2.96 12.03
C THR A 30 -0.20 3.65 12.24
N ILE A 31 0.69 3.62 11.24
CA ILE A 31 2.00 4.28 11.32
C ILE A 31 1.87 5.79 11.49
N ARG A 32 0.95 6.44 10.77
CA ARG A 32 0.68 7.89 10.96
C ARG A 32 0.14 8.17 12.36
N GLY A 33 -0.62 7.26 12.94
CA GLY A 33 -1.18 7.38 14.29
C GLY A 33 -0.18 7.18 15.43
N LEU A 34 1.02 6.61 15.18
CA LEU A 34 1.99 6.32 16.24
C LEU A 34 2.48 7.56 16.99
N ASN A 35 2.49 8.73 16.33
CA ASN A 35 2.93 9.99 16.92
C ASN A 35 4.30 9.93 17.64
N ALA A 36 5.18 9.01 17.22
CA ALA A 36 6.35 8.61 18.02
C ALA A 36 7.37 9.74 18.21
N GLY A 37 7.48 10.67 17.27
CA GLY A 37 8.36 11.84 17.40
C GLY A 37 7.98 12.74 18.56
N ASN A 38 6.69 12.86 18.89
CA ASN A 38 6.23 13.74 19.97
C ASN A 38 6.55 13.19 21.38
N GLY A 39 7.05 11.96 21.49
CA GLY A 39 7.51 11.38 22.75
C GLY A 39 8.77 12.02 23.34
N PHE A 40 9.53 12.78 22.55
CA PHE A 40 10.77 13.43 23.01
C PHE A 40 10.53 14.73 23.81
N GLY A 41 9.39 15.39 23.61
CA GLY A 41 9.04 16.64 24.30
C GLY A 41 9.04 16.54 25.83
N PRO A 42 8.36 15.55 26.43
CA PRO A 42 8.39 15.33 27.89
C PRO A 42 9.80 15.08 28.44
N ALA A 43 10.65 14.36 27.69
CA ALA A 43 12.03 14.09 28.09
C ALA A 43 12.89 15.37 28.11
N ALA A 44 12.58 16.36 27.26
CA ALA A 44 13.25 17.66 27.25
C ALA A 44 13.07 18.41 28.58
N GLY A 45 11.85 18.37 29.13
CA GLY A 45 11.53 19.01 30.42
C GLY A 45 12.15 18.29 31.63
N ALA A 46 12.42 16.99 31.49
CA ALA A 46 13.00 16.17 32.57
C ALA A 46 14.52 16.32 32.72
N LEU A 47 15.22 16.87 31.72
CA LEU A 47 16.69 16.97 31.67
C LEU A 47 17.19 18.42 31.57
N PRO A 48 16.83 19.30 32.52
CA PRO A 48 17.26 20.70 32.50
C PRO A 48 18.80 20.81 32.63
N GLY A 49 19.39 21.75 31.89
CA GLY A 49 20.84 21.98 31.89
C GLY A 49 21.65 21.05 30.99
N THR A 50 21.00 20.15 30.24
CA THR A 50 21.64 19.30 29.23
C THR A 50 21.40 19.83 27.81
N GLU A 51 22.22 19.40 26.85
CA GLU A 51 22.02 19.70 25.42
C GLU A 51 20.87 18.88 24.81
N PHE A 52 20.22 18.01 25.58
CA PHE A 52 19.13 17.15 25.10
C PHE A 52 17.98 17.98 24.51
N GLY A 53 17.61 19.09 25.16
CA GLY A 53 16.55 19.99 24.68
C GLY A 53 16.80 20.52 23.26
N ALA A 54 18.05 20.80 22.90
CA ALA A 54 18.41 21.25 21.55
C ALA A 54 18.29 20.13 20.50
N SER A 55 18.44 18.86 20.92
CA SER A 55 18.37 17.68 20.05
C SER A 55 16.94 17.16 19.83
N VAL A 56 15.98 17.57 20.67
CA VAL A 56 14.59 17.07 20.66
C VAL A 56 13.88 17.37 19.34
N THR A 57 13.95 18.61 18.85
CA THR A 57 13.27 18.97 17.58
C THR A 57 13.86 18.21 16.39
N PRO A 58 15.19 18.20 16.15
CA PRO A 58 15.77 17.40 15.07
C PRO A 58 15.44 15.90 15.16
N ALA A 59 15.45 15.33 16.35
CA ALA A 59 15.10 13.92 16.55
C ALA A 59 13.61 13.65 16.25
N THR A 60 12.73 14.53 16.71
CA THR A 60 11.29 14.49 16.42
C THR A 60 11.04 14.53 14.91
N ASP A 61 11.67 15.47 14.22
CA ASP A 61 11.52 15.65 12.77
C ASP A 61 12.05 14.45 11.99
N ALA A 62 13.20 13.90 12.40
CA ALA A 62 13.78 12.72 11.77
C ALA A 62 12.85 11.50 11.88
N VAL A 63 12.30 11.26 13.08
CA VAL A 63 11.34 10.16 13.31
C VAL A 63 10.06 10.38 12.49
N ASN A 64 9.47 11.57 12.56
CA ASN A 64 8.24 11.88 11.83
C ASN A 64 8.43 11.76 10.31
N THR A 65 9.58 12.21 9.79
CA THR A 65 9.94 12.07 8.38
C THR A 65 10.08 10.61 7.97
N ALA A 66 10.76 9.80 8.79
CA ALA A 66 10.95 8.37 8.51
C ALA A 66 9.60 7.63 8.49
N LEU A 67 8.74 7.85 9.49
CA LEU A 67 7.41 7.23 9.56
C LEU A 67 6.52 7.68 8.39
N THR A 68 6.56 8.97 8.04
CA THR A 68 5.83 9.50 6.88
C THR A 68 6.26 8.78 5.61
N ARG A 69 7.57 8.66 5.35
CA ARG A 69 8.09 7.96 4.16
C ARG A 69 7.62 6.51 4.08
N ILE A 70 7.58 5.80 5.21
CA ILE A 70 7.09 4.41 5.24
C ILE A 70 5.60 4.38 4.88
N SER A 71 4.78 5.22 5.53
CA SER A 71 3.34 5.27 5.27
C SER A 71 3.02 5.63 3.81
N THR A 72 3.73 6.59 3.22
CA THR A 72 3.56 6.98 1.81
C THR A 72 3.91 5.83 0.86
N ARG A 73 4.95 5.04 1.17
CA ARG A 73 5.31 3.88 0.35
C ARG A 73 4.24 2.79 0.43
N LEU A 74 3.69 2.54 1.62
CA LEU A 74 2.61 1.58 1.80
C LEU A 74 1.35 2.00 1.03
N ASP A 75 0.97 3.29 1.08
CA ASP A 75 -0.14 3.81 0.27
C ASP A 75 0.13 3.61 -1.23
N LYS A 76 1.32 3.96 -1.69
CA LYS A 76 1.67 3.85 -3.12
C LYS A 76 1.55 2.40 -3.62
N VAL A 77 1.99 1.44 -2.81
CA VAL A 77 1.82 0.02 -3.14
C VAL A 77 0.33 -0.36 -3.09
N ALA A 78 -0.41 0.06 -2.08
CA ALA A 78 -1.85 -0.18 -1.98
C ALA A 78 -2.61 0.34 -3.21
N ASP A 79 -2.32 1.55 -3.65
CA ASP A 79 -2.96 2.17 -4.82
C ASP A 79 -2.62 1.43 -6.11
N THR A 80 -1.35 1.05 -6.29
CA THR A 80 -0.91 0.24 -7.43
C THR A 80 -1.65 -1.10 -7.44
N THR A 81 -1.78 -1.75 -6.29
CA THR A 81 -2.51 -3.02 -6.14
C THR A 81 -4.00 -2.87 -6.42
N ARG A 82 -4.66 -1.80 -5.95
CA ARG A 82 -6.08 -1.53 -6.28
C ARG A 82 -6.27 -1.31 -7.77
N ASN A 83 -5.40 -0.52 -8.39
CA ASN A 83 -5.45 -0.27 -9.83
C ASN A 83 -5.29 -1.55 -10.64
N ALA A 84 -4.35 -2.43 -10.23
CA ALA A 84 -4.19 -3.73 -10.85
C ALA A 84 -5.46 -4.59 -10.70
N ALA A 85 -6.04 -4.67 -9.50
CA ALA A 85 -7.28 -5.42 -9.28
C ALA A 85 -8.43 -4.92 -10.16
N GLY A 86 -8.61 -3.60 -10.27
CA GLY A 86 -9.63 -3.00 -11.12
C GLY A 86 -9.42 -3.32 -12.60
N ALA A 87 -8.18 -3.32 -13.08
CA ALA A 87 -7.86 -3.68 -14.46
C ALA A 87 -8.23 -5.15 -14.79
N TYR A 88 -7.99 -6.07 -13.84
CA TYR A 88 -8.39 -7.47 -14.02
C TYR A 88 -9.91 -7.66 -14.04
N GLU A 89 -10.65 -6.95 -13.19
CA GLU A 89 -12.11 -7.02 -13.17
C GLU A 89 -12.75 -6.50 -14.46
N VAL A 90 -12.22 -5.40 -15.02
CA VAL A 90 -12.69 -4.88 -16.32
C VAL A 90 -12.43 -5.89 -17.43
N ALA A 91 -11.23 -6.48 -17.47
CA ALA A 91 -10.87 -7.47 -18.50
C ALA A 91 -11.76 -8.72 -18.42
N GLU A 92 -12.07 -9.21 -17.22
CA GLU A 92 -12.97 -10.35 -17.02
C GLU A 92 -14.41 -10.02 -17.40
N GLY A 93 -14.90 -8.82 -17.05
CA GLY A 93 -16.24 -8.36 -17.44
C GLY A 93 -16.42 -8.27 -18.95
N ASP A 94 -15.42 -7.73 -19.65
CA ASP A 94 -15.39 -7.68 -21.13
C ASP A 94 -15.40 -9.09 -21.74
N PHE A 95 -14.63 -10.02 -21.16
CA PHE A 95 -14.59 -11.41 -21.60
C PHE A 95 -15.92 -12.13 -21.40
N ALA A 96 -16.53 -11.99 -20.22
CA ALA A 96 -17.84 -12.56 -19.91
C ALA A 96 -18.94 -12.00 -20.82
N THR A 97 -18.89 -10.70 -21.12
CA THR A 97 -19.83 -10.05 -22.05
C THR A 97 -19.70 -10.64 -23.45
N ARG A 98 -18.48 -10.80 -23.96
CA ARG A 98 -18.24 -11.43 -25.27
C ARG A 98 -18.70 -12.88 -25.31
N LEU A 99 -18.48 -13.64 -24.23
CA LEU A 99 -18.98 -15.01 -24.11
C LEU A 99 -20.51 -15.07 -24.16
N GLN A 100 -21.21 -14.15 -23.49
CA GLN A 100 -22.67 -14.07 -23.54
C GLN A 100 -23.17 -13.72 -24.95
N THR A 101 -22.52 -12.76 -25.63
CA THR A 101 -22.87 -12.43 -27.02
C THR A 101 -22.73 -13.64 -27.94
N ILE A 102 -21.61 -14.38 -27.86
CA ILE A 102 -21.41 -15.60 -28.65
C ILE A 102 -22.44 -16.68 -28.30
N ALA A 103 -22.72 -16.87 -27.00
CA ALA A 103 -23.72 -17.85 -26.54
C ALA A 103 -25.15 -17.53 -27.02
N LEU A 104 -25.49 -16.25 -27.18
CA LEU A 104 -26.78 -15.80 -27.70
C LEU A 104 -26.87 -15.86 -29.24
N GLU A 105 -25.74 -15.94 -29.94
CA GLU A 105 -25.67 -16.09 -31.41
C GLU A 105 -25.57 -17.54 -31.89
N LEU A 106 -25.50 -18.51 -30.97
CA LEU A 106 -25.53 -19.95 -31.30
C LEU A 106 -27.00 -20.41 -31.50
N PRO A 107 -27.35 -21.01 -32.65
CA PRO A 107 -28.71 -21.45 -32.99
C PRO A 107 -29.20 -22.65 -32.16
#